data_AF-A0A543CL68-F1
#
_entry.id   AF-A0A543CL68-F1
#
_cell.length_a   1.000
_cell.length_b   1.000
_cell.length_c   1.000
_cell.angle_alpha   90.00
_cell.angle_beta   90.00
_cell.angle_gamma   90.00
#
_symmetry.space_group_name_H-M   'P 1'
#
loop_
_entity.id
_entity.type
_entity.pdbx_description
1 polymer ?
#
loop_
_entity_poly.entity_id
_entity_poly.type
_entity_poly.pdbx_seq_one_letter_code
_entity_poly.pdbx_strand_id
1 'polypeptide(L)'
;MGSVPPARHLLRAKDLADARYFEELTVADLARAAGLSRAHFSQEFRRVFGESPHAYLLTRRLERAAALLRTTDRSVADICVSVGLQSVGSFTTSFTRTYGMSPTVYRAATPPAATYAMVPACVLRVFGRPRNAPATPRRPTSR
;
A
#
# COMPACT_ATOMS: atom_id res chain seq x y z
N MET A 1 8.66 15.05 23.00
CA MET A 1 8.96 13.62 23.28
C MET A 1 9.45 12.98 22.00
N GLY A 2 10.75 12.71 21.90
CA GLY A 2 11.32 12.07 20.72
C GLY A 2 10.79 10.63 20.62
N SER A 3 10.16 10.32 19.50
CA SER A 3 9.80 8.94 19.13
C SER A 3 11.07 8.09 19.20
N VAL A 4 11.12 7.15 20.16
CA VAL A 4 12.15 6.11 20.15
C VAL A 4 12.02 5.40 18.80
N PRO A 5 13.11 5.29 18.00
CA PRO A 5 13.03 4.64 16.70
C PRO A 5 12.34 3.29 16.85
N PRO A 6 11.35 2.96 16.00
CA PRO A 6 10.65 1.70 16.08
C PRO A 6 11.69 0.58 16.12
N ALA A 7 11.57 -0.30 17.11
CA ALA A 7 12.56 -1.33 17.32
C ALA A 7 12.69 -2.16 16.03
N ARG A 8 13.92 -2.42 15.57
CA ARG A 8 14.20 -3.01 14.25
C ARG A 8 13.39 -4.28 13.93
N HIS A 9 13.02 -5.05 14.96
CA HIS A 9 12.20 -6.25 14.83
C HIS A 9 10.74 -5.97 14.40
N LEU A 10 10.15 -4.85 14.84
CA LEU A 10 8.82 -4.43 14.41
C LEU A 10 8.81 -3.93 12.96
N LEU A 11 9.87 -3.21 12.55
CA LEU A 11 10.06 -2.83 11.14
C LEU A 11 10.18 -4.07 10.26
N ARG A 12 10.96 -5.07 10.68
CA ARG A 12 11.10 -6.33 9.94
C ARG A 12 9.76 -7.05 9.72
N ALA A 13 8.88 -7.05 10.73
CA ALA A 13 7.54 -7.61 10.60
C ALA A 13 6.65 -6.78 9.65
N LYS A 14 6.74 -5.44 9.69
CA LYS A 14 6.04 -4.56 8.75
C LYS A 14 6.53 -4.80 7.31
N ASP A 15 7.83 -4.86 7.10
CA ASP A 15 8.44 -5.13 5.79
C ASP A 15 7.99 -6.50 5.24
N LEU A 16 7.88 -7.51 6.11
CA LEU A 16 7.34 -8.81 5.75
C LEU A 16 5.87 -8.71 5.29
N ALA A 17 5.05 -7.97 6.03
CA ALA A 17 3.66 -7.73 5.65
C ALA A 17 3.57 -7.01 4.29
N ASP A 18 4.42 -6.01 4.05
CA ASP A 18 4.44 -5.23 2.81
C ASP A 18 4.96 -6.03 1.61
N ALA A 19 5.92 -6.92 1.82
CA ALA A 19 6.51 -7.73 0.76
C ALA A 19 5.67 -8.97 0.42
N ARG A 20 4.95 -9.55 1.39
CA ARG A 20 4.28 -10.86 1.27
C ARG A 20 2.79 -10.83 1.62
N TYR A 21 2.14 -9.68 1.51
CA TYR A 21 0.69 -9.54 1.78
C TYR A 21 -0.19 -10.52 1.00
N PHE A 22 0.25 -10.95 -0.18
CA PHE A 22 -0.51 -11.81 -1.10
C PHE A 22 -0.55 -13.27 -0.66
N GLU A 23 0.28 -13.65 0.30
CA GLU A 23 0.26 -14.99 0.87
C GLU A 23 -0.79 -15.10 1.99
N GLU A 24 -1.05 -16.32 2.46
CA GLU A 24 -1.86 -16.61 3.66
C GLU A 24 -1.15 -16.21 4.96
N LEU A 25 -0.60 -15.00 4.97
CA LEU A 25 0.14 -14.45 6.09
C LEU A 25 -0.81 -14.15 7.25
N THR A 26 -0.45 -14.63 8.44
CA THR A 26 -1.19 -14.41 9.68
C THR A 26 -0.45 -13.46 10.62
N VAL A 27 -1.15 -12.91 11.62
CA VAL A 27 -0.52 -12.12 12.69
C VAL A 27 0.52 -12.94 13.46
N ALA A 28 0.36 -14.26 13.55
CA ALA A 28 1.33 -15.12 14.20
C ALA A 28 2.65 -15.19 13.41
N ASP A 29 2.60 -15.16 12.08
CA ASP A 29 3.79 -15.15 11.24
C ASP A 29 4.56 -13.84 11.36
N LEU A 30 3.84 -12.71 11.41
CA LEU A 30 4.42 -11.40 11.67
C LEU A 30 5.09 -11.34 13.06
N ALA A 31 4.42 -11.86 14.09
CA ALA A 31 4.96 -11.93 15.44
C ALA A 31 6.23 -12.80 15.50
N ARG A 32 6.25 -13.93 14.78
CA ARG A 32 7.41 -14.80 14.65
C ARG A 32 8.59 -14.09 14.00
N ALA A 33 8.34 -13.31 12.94
CA ALA A 33 9.36 -12.50 12.28
C ALA A 33 9.94 -11.40 13.19
N ALA A 34 9.14 -10.90 14.13
CA ALA A 34 9.56 -9.96 15.16
C ALA A 34 10.22 -10.63 16.40
N GLY A 35 10.19 -11.96 16.51
CA GLY A 35 10.69 -12.68 17.69
C GLY A 35 9.83 -12.48 18.94
N LEU A 36 8.54 -12.17 18.78
CA LEU A 36 7.62 -11.86 19.88
C LEU A 36 6.46 -12.85 19.95
N SER A 37 5.87 -12.97 21.13
CA SER A 37 4.57 -13.64 21.27
C SER A 37 3.47 -12.82 20.57
N ARG A 38 2.40 -13.47 20.11
CA ARG A 38 1.31 -12.82 19.35
C ARG A 38 0.69 -11.64 20.11
N ALA A 39 0.49 -11.79 21.42
CA ALA A 39 -0.11 -10.76 22.28
C ALA A 39 0.81 -9.55 22.43
N HIS A 40 2.08 -9.78 22.80
CA HIS A 40 3.05 -8.70 22.96
C HIS A 40 3.32 -7.97 21.63
N PHE A 41 3.45 -8.72 20.54
CA PHE A 41 3.57 -8.16 19.19
C PHE A 41 2.39 -7.24 18.85
N SER A 42 1.16 -7.69 19.08
CA SER A 42 -0.03 -6.90 18.72
C SER A 42 -0.10 -5.59 19.50
N GLN A 43 0.29 -5.60 20.77
CA GLN A 43 0.33 -4.41 21.61
C GLN A 43 1.43 -3.43 21.17
N GLU A 44 2.67 -3.92 21.01
CA GLU A 44 3.79 -3.08 20.61
C GLU A 44 3.66 -2.56 19.18
N PHE A 45 3.18 -3.39 18.24
CA PHE A 45 2.92 -2.97 16.87
C PHE A 45 1.88 -1.84 16.84
N ARG A 46 0.77 -1.97 17.59
CA ARG A 46 -0.25 -0.91 17.67
C ARG A 46 0.29 0.36 18.34
N ARG A 47 1.08 0.21 19.39
CA ARG A 47 1.71 1.35 20.08
C ARG A 47 2.64 2.13 19.15
N VAL A 48 3.35 1.44 18.28
CA VAL A 48 4.36 2.03 17.37
C VAL A 48 3.77 2.53 16.06
N PHE A 49 2.84 1.80 15.45
CA PHE A 49 2.27 2.11 14.12
C PHE A 49 0.84 2.66 14.15
N GLY A 50 0.20 2.73 15.32
CA GLY A 50 -1.13 3.31 15.49
C GLY A 50 -2.31 2.38 15.18
N GLU A 51 -2.07 1.23 14.54
CA GLU A 51 -3.11 0.25 14.19
C GLU A 51 -2.69 -1.18 14.54
N SER A 52 -3.66 -2.10 14.63
CA SER A 52 -3.35 -3.50 14.92
C SER A 52 -2.68 -4.17 13.71
N PRO A 53 -1.83 -5.20 13.90
CA PRO A 53 -1.21 -5.91 12.78
C PRO A 53 -2.22 -6.50 11.79
N HIS A 54 -3.36 -6.97 12.28
CA HIS A 54 -4.43 -7.49 11.44
C HIS A 54 -5.06 -6.40 10.58
N ALA A 55 -5.33 -5.22 11.17
CA ALA A 55 -5.86 -4.08 10.43
C ALA A 55 -4.86 -3.60 9.36
N TYR A 56 -3.59 -3.48 9.73
CA TYR A 56 -2.51 -3.10 8.81
C TYR A 56 -2.47 -4.04 7.59
N LEU A 57 -2.39 -5.35 7.84
CA LEU A 57 -2.31 -6.34 6.76
C LEU A 57 -3.54 -6.29 5.87
N LEU A 58 -4.75 -6.15 6.44
CA LEU A 58 -5.98 -6.01 5.68
C LEU A 58 -5.95 -4.75 4.80
N THR A 59 -5.56 -3.60 5.36
CA THR A 59 -5.45 -2.34 4.62
C THR A 59 -4.49 -2.50 3.43
N ARG A 60 -3.32 -3.10 3.62
CA ARG A 60 -2.36 -3.35 2.54
C ARG A 60 -2.91 -4.26 1.44
N ARG A 61 -3.63 -5.31 1.82
CA ARG A 61 -4.32 -6.20 0.86
C ARG A 61 -5.40 -5.46 0.07
N LEU A 62 -6.19 -4.61 0.73
CA LEU A 62 -7.24 -3.82 0.07
C LEU A 62 -6.65 -2.74 -0.86
N GLU A 63 -5.56 -2.09 -0.47
CA GLU A 63 -4.82 -1.16 -1.34
C GLU A 63 -4.33 -1.84 -2.61
N ARG A 64 -3.78 -3.05 -2.48
CA ARG A 64 -3.37 -3.82 -3.66
C ARG A 64 -4.56 -4.26 -4.51
N ALA A 65 -5.65 -4.70 -3.88
CA ALA A 65 -6.87 -5.06 -4.60
C ALA A 65 -7.42 -3.89 -5.41
N ALA A 66 -7.44 -2.68 -4.82
CA ALA A 66 -7.83 -1.46 -5.51
C ALA A 66 -6.92 -1.17 -6.71
N ALA A 67 -5.61 -1.36 -6.57
CA ALA A 67 -4.68 -1.24 -7.70
C ALA A 67 -5.00 -2.24 -8.83
N LEU A 68 -5.22 -3.52 -8.49
CA LEU A 68 -5.56 -4.56 -9.47
C LEU A 68 -6.91 -4.32 -10.15
N LEU A 69 -7.89 -3.76 -9.43
CA LEU A 69 -9.19 -3.40 -9.99
C LEU A 69 -9.08 -2.30 -11.05
N ARG A 70 -8.09 -1.40 -10.93
CA ARG A 70 -7.85 -0.28 -11.87
C ARG A 70 -6.98 -0.66 -13.07
N THR A 71 -6.12 -1.68 -12.92
CA THR A 71 -5.07 -1.98 -13.91
C THR A 71 -5.26 -3.31 -14.63
N THR A 72 -6.26 -4.12 -14.25
CA THR A 72 -6.49 -5.45 -14.82
C THR A 72 -7.97 -5.76 -14.98
N ASP A 73 -8.28 -6.68 -15.89
CA ASP A 73 -9.65 -7.18 -16.12
C ASP A 73 -10.00 -8.42 -15.29
N ARG A 74 -9.12 -8.86 -14.37
CA ARG A 74 -9.32 -10.06 -13.52
C ARG A 74 -10.65 -10.01 -12.77
N SER A 75 -11.28 -11.14 -12.49
CA SER A 75 -12.53 -11.12 -11.74
C SER A 75 -12.32 -10.63 -10.29
N VAL A 76 -13.37 -10.15 -9.65
CA VAL A 76 -13.33 -9.73 -8.23
C VAL A 76 -12.91 -10.91 -7.33
N ALA A 77 -13.33 -12.12 -7.67
CA ALA A 77 -12.94 -13.35 -6.96
C ALA A 77 -11.45 -13.66 -7.13
N ASP A 78 -10.91 -13.58 -8.35
CA ASP A 78 -9.47 -13.79 -8.60
C ASP A 78 -8.61 -12.76 -7.86
N ILE A 79 -9.07 -11.50 -7.84
CA ILE A 79 -8.38 -10.43 -7.13
C ILE A 79 -8.35 -10.73 -5.63
N CYS A 80 -9.48 -11.15 -5.04
CA CYS A 80 -9.58 -11.53 -3.62
C CYS A 80 -8.51 -12.57 -3.25
N VAL A 81 -8.44 -13.67 -4.01
CA VAL A 81 -7.45 -14.73 -3.77
C VAL A 81 -6.02 -14.22 -3.99
N SER A 82 -5.79 -13.41 -5.04
CA SER A 82 -4.46 -12.90 -5.36
C SER A 82 -3.87 -11.93 -4.32
N VAL A 83 -4.72 -11.33 -3.47
CA VAL A 83 -4.28 -10.48 -2.35
C VAL A 83 -4.25 -11.25 -1.03
N GLY A 84 -4.39 -12.58 -1.04
CA GLY A 84 -4.29 -13.41 0.16
C GLY A 84 -5.56 -13.42 1.03
N LEU A 85 -6.73 -13.13 0.45
CA LEU A 85 -8.04 -13.24 1.12
C LEU A 85 -8.83 -14.44 0.60
N GLN A 86 -9.45 -15.17 1.52
CA GLN A 86 -10.11 -16.46 1.23
C GLN A 86 -11.62 -16.36 0.97
N SER A 87 -12.24 -15.23 1.33
CA SER A 87 -13.69 -15.04 1.22
C SER A 87 -14.02 -13.78 0.46
N VAL A 88 -14.66 -13.94 -0.70
CA VAL A 88 -15.13 -12.82 -1.54
C VAL A 88 -16.15 -11.95 -0.80
N GLY A 89 -17.00 -12.55 0.03
CA GLY A 89 -17.99 -11.81 0.83
C GLY A 89 -17.34 -10.93 1.91
N SER A 90 -16.37 -11.48 2.64
CA SER A 90 -15.60 -10.73 3.64
C SER A 90 -14.75 -9.64 2.97
N PHE A 91 -14.10 -9.97 1.85
CA PHE A 91 -13.36 -9.02 1.03
C PHE A 91 -14.25 -7.86 0.57
N THR A 92 -15.41 -8.14 0.00
CA THR A 92 -16.34 -7.12 -0.51
C THR A 92 -16.81 -6.19 0.62
N THR A 93 -17.14 -6.76 1.78
CA THR A 93 -17.54 -5.99 2.97
C THR A 93 -16.40 -5.09 3.45
N SER A 94 -15.20 -5.63 3.62
CA SER A 94 -14.04 -4.86 4.06
C SER A 94 -13.63 -3.79 3.04
N PHE A 95 -13.66 -4.12 1.76
CA PHE A 95 -13.36 -3.17 0.68
C PHE A 95 -14.37 -2.01 0.68
N THR A 96 -15.66 -2.33 0.76
CA THR A 96 -16.73 -1.30 0.78
C THR A 96 -16.61 -0.41 2.00
N ARG A 97 -16.28 -0.98 3.17
CA ARG A 97 -16.05 -0.20 4.39
C ARG A 97 -14.85 0.76 4.25
N THR A 98 -13.80 0.35 3.55
CA THR A 98 -12.58 1.16 3.39
C THR A 98 -12.71 2.21 2.28
N TYR A 99 -13.37 1.87 1.15
CA TYR A 99 -13.43 2.72 -0.05
C TYR A 99 -14.80 3.38 -0.28
N GLY A 100 -15.80 3.09 0.55
CA GLY A 100 -17.16 3.66 0.45
C GLY A 100 -18.01 3.07 -0.68
N MET A 101 -17.48 2.16 -1.49
CA MET A 101 -18.18 1.54 -2.62
C MET A 101 -17.68 0.11 -2.86
N SER A 102 -18.51 -0.73 -3.50
CA SER A 102 -18.16 -2.13 -3.77
C SER A 102 -17.01 -2.25 -4.80
N PRO A 103 -16.25 -3.36 -4.83
CA PRO A 103 -15.18 -3.58 -5.80
C PRO A 103 -15.61 -3.40 -7.27
N THR A 104 -16.82 -3.86 -7.61
CA THR A 104 -17.38 -3.75 -8.96
C THR A 104 -17.69 -2.29 -9.31
N VAL A 105 -18.31 -1.54 -8.39
CA VAL A 105 -18.58 -0.10 -8.58
C VAL A 105 -17.26 0.67 -8.65
N TYR A 106 -16.29 0.32 -7.81
CA TYR A 106 -14.95 0.93 -7.80
C TYR A 106 -14.24 0.77 -9.14
N ARG A 107 -14.31 -0.42 -9.76
CA ARG A 107 -13.80 -0.67 -11.11
C ARG A 107 -14.52 0.18 -12.15
N ALA A 108 -15.85 0.19 -12.14
CA ALA A 108 -16.63 0.95 -13.12
C ALA A 108 -16.37 2.47 -13.01
N ALA A 109 -16.19 2.98 -11.79
CA ALA A 109 -15.86 4.37 -11.52
C ALA A 109 -14.41 4.74 -11.88
N THR A 110 -13.53 3.74 -12.04
CA THR A 110 -12.14 3.95 -12.44
C THR A 110 -11.82 3.20 -13.73
N PRO A 111 -12.22 3.73 -14.90
CA PRO A 111 -11.80 3.20 -16.19
C PRO A 111 -10.29 2.98 -16.24
N PRO A 112 -9.81 1.95 -16.96
CA PRO A 112 -8.40 1.66 -17.10
C PRO A 112 -7.62 2.93 -17.46
N ALA A 113 -6.40 3.08 -16.94
CA ALA A 113 -5.56 4.21 -17.30
C ALA A 113 -5.38 4.34 -18.82
N ALA A 114 -5.50 3.24 -19.59
CA ALA A 114 -5.53 3.26 -21.05
C ALA A 114 -6.68 4.09 -21.65
N THR A 115 -7.83 4.18 -20.96
CA THR A 115 -8.97 5.02 -21.35
C THR A 115 -8.73 6.50 -21.06
N TYR A 116 -7.93 6.82 -20.02
CA TYR A 116 -7.60 8.19 -19.64
C TYR A 116 -6.25 8.71 -20.18
N ALA A 117 -5.37 7.80 -20.62
CA ALA A 117 -4.03 8.12 -21.11
C ALA A 117 -3.93 7.94 -22.63
N MET A 118 -4.85 8.54 -23.37
CA MET A 118 -4.50 9.03 -24.71
C MET A 118 -3.86 10.41 -24.57
N VAL A 119 -2.75 10.48 -23.83
CA VAL A 119 -1.90 11.68 -23.81
C VAL A 119 -1.02 11.58 -25.06
N PRO A 120 -1.17 12.47 -26.06
CA PRO A 120 -0.35 12.40 -27.26
C PRO A 120 1.14 12.44 -26.89
N ALA A 121 1.96 11.72 -27.65
CA ALA A 121 3.40 11.65 -27.39
C ALA A 121 4.08 13.03 -27.33
N CYS A 122 3.53 14.04 -28.03
CA CYS A 122 4.02 15.42 -27.94
C CYS A 122 3.84 16.02 -26.55
N VAL A 123 2.73 15.77 -25.86
CA VAL A 123 2.44 16.28 -24.52
C VAL A 123 3.36 15.62 -23.48
N LEU A 124 3.53 14.30 -23.53
CA LEU A 124 4.48 13.60 -22.64
C LEU A 124 5.90 14.11 -22.79
N ARG A 125 6.35 14.42 -24.01
CA ARG A 125 7.70 14.97 -24.26
C ARG A 125 7.85 16.39 -23.72
N VAL A 126 6.82 17.23 -23.83
CA VAL A 126 6.85 18.61 -23.32
C VAL A 126 6.89 18.63 -21.80
N PHE A 127 6.06 17.83 -21.14
CA PHE A 127 5.93 17.85 -19.66
C PHE A 127 6.89 16.91 -18.93
N GLY A 128 7.38 15.86 -19.59
CA GLY A 128 8.33 14.90 -19.03
C GLY A 128 9.80 15.30 -19.18
N ARG A 129 10.10 16.47 -19.77
CA ARG A 129 11.48 16.94 -19.95
C ARG A 129 12.08 17.33 -18.59
N PRO A 130 13.15 16.67 -18.13
CA PRO A 130 13.81 17.06 -16.87
C PRO A 130 14.32 18.49 -16.99
N ARG A 131 13.82 19.38 -16.12
CA ARG A 131 14.31 20.74 -15.98
C ARG A 131 15.62 20.68 -15.22
N ASN A 132 16.74 20.79 -15.93
CA ASN A 132 18.01 21.11 -15.28
C ASN A 132 17.90 22.53 -14.73
N ALA A 133 17.60 22.68 -13.44
CA ALA A 133 17.75 23.95 -12.75
C ALA A 133 19.25 24.14 -12.45
N PRO A 134 19.94 25.15 -13.00
CA PRO A 134 21.24 25.52 -12.49
C PRO A 134 21.08 26.11 -11.08
N ALA A 135 21.93 25.64 -10.17
CA ALA A 135 22.03 26.08 -8.79
C ALA A 135 22.18 27.62 -8.68
N THR A 136 21.62 28.15 -7.60
CA THR A 136 21.67 29.55 -7.18
C THR A 136 23.07 30.19 -7.31
N PRO A 137 23.16 31.47 -7.72
CA PRO A 137 24.44 32.15 -7.84
C PRO A 137 25.09 32.35 -6.46
N ARG A 138 26.32 31.86 -6.29
CA ARG A 138 27.17 32.17 -5.13
C ARG A 138 27.49 33.66 -5.13
N ARG A 139 27.22 34.30 -4.00
CA ARG A 139 27.52 35.71 -3.70
C ARG A 139 29.04 35.95 -3.77
N PRO A 140 29.54 36.97 -4.48
CA PRO A 140 30.96 37.25 -4.53
C PRO A 140 31.44 37.86 -3.20
N THR A 141 32.49 37.27 -2.64
CA THR A 141 33.36 37.88 -1.62
C THR A 141 34.23 38.94 -2.27
N SER A 142 34.10 40.21 -1.87
CA SER A 142 35.01 41.29 -2.26
C SER A 142 36.14 41.43 -1.23
N ARG A 143 37.38 41.35 -1.71
CA ARG A 143 38.58 41.96 -1.13
C ARG A 143 38.93 43.17 -1.98
#